data_AF-A0A9X2XXQ4-F1
#
_entry.id   AF-A0A9X2XXQ4-F1
#
_cell.length_a   1.000
_cell.length_b   1.000
_cell.length_c   1.000
_cell.angle_alpha   90.00
_cell.angle_beta   90.00
_cell.angle_gamma   90.00
#
_symmetry.space_group_name_H-M   'P 1'
#
loop_
_entity.id
_entity.type
_entity.pdbx_description
1 polymer ?
#
loop_
_entity_poly.entity_id
_entity_poly.type
_entity_poly.pdbx_seq_one_letter_code
_entity_poly.pdbx_strand_id
1 'polypeptide(L)' 'MNLRIEGDLTAMNQDSPDGASRFWCGIDWGGRSHYLCVLDDRGGQLLSRKIAHTVDGLTILVEVIASLTGSVRIAIERA' A
#
# COMPACT_ATOMS: atom_id res chain seq x y z
N MET A 1 -35.41 21.60 -12.90
CA MET A 1 -34.29 22.17 -12.12
C MET A 1 -34.22 21.46 -10.78
N ASN A 2 -33.23 20.57 -10.63
CA ASN A 2 -32.29 20.46 -9.50
C ASN A 2 -31.65 19.08 -9.55
N LEU A 3 -30.46 19.05 -10.14
CA LEU A 3 -29.51 17.96 -10.14
C LEU A 3 -28.92 17.87 -8.72
N ARG A 4 -29.15 16.76 -8.01
CA ARG A 4 -28.34 16.36 -6.86
C ARG A 4 -27.26 15.42 -7.40
N ILE A 5 -26.03 15.92 -7.48
CA ILE A 5 -24.85 15.08 -7.56
C ILE A 5 -24.58 14.62 -6.14
N GLU A 6 -24.97 13.39 -5.81
CA GLU A 6 -24.37 12.68 -4.69
C GLU A 6 -23.27 11.81 -5.29
N GLY A 7 -22.03 12.17 -4.94
CA GLY A 7 -20.81 11.60 -5.52
C GLY A 7 -20.76 10.10 -5.33
N ASP A 8 -20.64 9.42 -6.46
CA ASP A 8 -20.39 8.00 -6.59
C ASP A 8 -19.05 7.65 -5.89
N LEU A 9 -19.11 6.79 -4.87
CA LEU A 9 -17.98 6.30 -4.09
C LEU A 9 -17.10 5.28 -4.86
N THR A 10 -17.26 5.13 -6.17
CA THR A 10 -16.60 4.09 -6.97
C THR A 10 -15.44 4.57 -7.85
N ALA A 11 -14.93 5.79 -7.69
CA ALA A 11 -13.76 6.25 -8.44
C ALA A 11 -12.41 5.67 -7.92
N MET A 12 -12.34 4.35 -7.71
CA MET A 12 -11.09 3.62 -7.89
C MET A 12 -10.83 3.59 -9.39
N ASN A 13 -10.15 4.62 -9.90
CA ASN A 13 -9.71 4.67 -11.30
C ASN A 13 -8.58 3.62 -11.49
N GLN A 14 -8.99 2.36 -11.67
CA GLN A 14 -8.14 1.19 -11.92
C GLN A 14 -7.90 1.04 -13.44
N ASP A 15 -7.32 2.04 -14.09
CA ASP A 15 -6.77 1.82 -15.43
C ASP A 15 -5.26 1.59 -15.31
N SER A 16 -4.91 0.33 -15.05
CA SER A 16 -3.62 -0.23 -15.48
C SER A 16 -3.90 -0.99 -16.79
N PRO A 17 -3.14 -0.78 -17.88
CA PRO A 17 -3.43 -1.35 -19.20
C PRO A 17 -3.38 -2.89 -19.29
N ASP A 18 -3.04 -3.57 -18.18
CA ASP A 18 -2.84 -5.01 -18.07
C ASP A 18 -3.89 -5.71 -17.16
N GLY A 19 -4.85 -4.96 -16.58
CA GLY A 19 -5.96 -5.47 -15.75
C GLY A 19 -5.61 -5.99 -14.34
N ALA A 20 -4.33 -6.20 -14.03
CA ALA A 20 -3.89 -6.59 -12.68
C ALA A 20 -3.30 -5.40 -11.92
N SER A 21 -3.85 -5.11 -10.73
CA SER A 21 -3.31 -4.06 -9.85
C SER A 21 -1.83 -4.34 -9.53
N ARG A 22 -1.02 -3.27 -9.53
CA ARG A 22 0.41 -3.32 -9.19
C ARG A 22 0.68 -2.38 -8.02
N PHE A 23 1.45 -2.86 -7.06
CA PHE A 23 1.82 -2.12 -5.87
C PHE A 23 3.33 -2.07 -5.68
N TRP A 24 3.80 -0.98 -5.07
CA TRP A 24 5.18 -0.79 -4.67
C TRP A 24 5.26 -0.59 -3.17
N CYS A 25 6.02 -1.44 -2.49
CA CYS A 25 6.26 -1.35 -1.06
C CYS A 25 7.70 -0.93 -0.80
N GLY A 26 7.88 0.21 -0.14
CA GLY A 26 9.16 0.62 0.44
C GLY A 26 9.19 0.27 1.93
N ILE A 27 10.22 -0.44 2.37
CA ILE A 27 10.46 -0.78 3.78
C ILE A 27 11.81 -0.20 4.20
N ASP A 28 11.78 0.76 5.12
CA ASP A 28 12.96 1.19 5.88
C ASP A 28 13.10 0.30 7.13
N TRP A 29 14.23 -0.38 7.24
CA TRP A 29 14.48 -1.41 8.26
C TRP A 29 15.34 -0.89 9.41
N GLY A 30 14.69 -0.47 10.51
CA GLY A 30 15.37 -0.12 11.76
C GLY A 30 15.33 -1.23 12.82
N GLY A 31 16.27 -1.21 13.77
CA GLY A 31 16.35 -2.19 14.87
C GLY A 31 15.30 -2.05 15.98
N ARG A 32 14.47 -1.00 15.95
CA ARG A 32 13.34 -0.79 16.89
C ARG A 32 12.00 -0.62 16.20
N SER A 33 12.03 -0.15 14.96
CA SER A 33 10.83 0.11 14.18
C SER A 33 11.18 0.06 12.70
N HIS A 34 10.16 -0.23 11.90
CA HIS A 34 10.19 -0.22 10.45
C HIS A 34 9.23 0.86 9.94
N TYR A 35 9.55 1.47 8.81
CA TYR A 35 8.59 2.30 8.09
C TYR A 35 8.18 1.58 6.82
N LEU A 36 6.88 1.35 6.66
CA LEU A 36 6.28 0.79 5.46
C LEU A 36 5.57 1.92 4.70
N CYS A 37 5.86 2.05 3.41
CA CYS A 37 5.12 2.87 2.47
C CYS A 37 4.59 1.99 1.34
N VAL A 38 3.32 2.17 0.95
CA VAL A 38 2.69 1.46 -0.18
C VAL A 38 2.20 2.48 -1.20
N LEU A 39 2.63 2.31 -2.45
CA LEU A 39 2.17 3.09 -3.59
C LEU A 39 1.37 2.22 -4.57
N ASP A 40 0.38 2.82 -5.22
CA ASP A 40 -0.25 2.25 -6.41
C ASP A 40 0.66 2.37 -7.64
N ASP A 41 0.17 1.90 -8.80
CA ASP A 41 0.90 1.92 -10.07
C ASP A 41 1.08 3.33 -10.67
N ARG A 42 0.28 4.29 -10.22
CA ARG A 42 0.33 5.70 -10.60
C ARG A 42 1.22 6.54 -9.66
N GLY A 43 1.80 5.90 -8.64
CA GLY A 43 2.63 6.55 -7.63
C GLY A 43 1.84 7.21 -6.50
N GLY A 44 0.53 6.97 -6.42
CA GLY A 44 -0.31 7.42 -5.32
C GLY A 44 -0.01 6.66 -4.04
N GLN A 45 0.23 7.36 -2.94
CA GLN A 45 0.48 6.73 -1.65
C GLN A 45 -0.83 6.23 -1.01
N LEU A 46 -0.96 4.91 -0.88
CA LEU A 46 -2.11 4.25 -0.27
C LEU A 46 -1.94 4.08 1.25
N LEU A 47 -0.70 3.84 1.70
CA LEU A 47 -0.39 3.61 3.11
C LEU A 47 1.00 4.17 3.44
N SER A 48 1.13 4.78 4.62
CA SER A 48 2.41 5.01 5.28
C SER A 48 2.26 4.71 6.76
N ARG A 49 3.09 3.80 7.29
CA ARG A 49 2.94 3.28 8.64
C ARG A 49 4.28 2.96 9.29
N LYS A 50 4.43 3.37 10.55
CA LYS A 50 5.49 2.90 11.44
C LYS A 50 5.04 1.61 12.13
N ILE A 51 5.91 0.60 12.13
CA ILE A 51 5.65 -0.73 12.68
C ILE A 51 6.75 -1.05 13.70
N ALA A 52 6.39 -1.60 14.86
CA ALA A 52 7.38 -1.96 15.89
C ALA A 52 8.22 -3.18 15.48
N HIS A 53 9.50 -3.23 15.90
CA HIS A 53 10.35 -4.41 15.72
C HIS A 53 10.04 -5.45 16.81
N THR A 54 8.84 -6.03 16.71
CA THR A 54 8.34 -7.11 17.57
C THR A 54 7.75 -8.22 16.70
N VAL A 55 7.53 -9.40 17.27
CA VAL A 55 6.87 -10.51 16.55
C VAL A 55 5.52 -10.07 15.99
N ASP A 56 4.67 -9.46 16.82
CA ASP A 56 3.36 -8.96 16.39
C ASP A 56 3.47 -7.87 15.32
N GLY A 57 4.46 -6.98 15.44
CA GLY A 57 4.71 -5.95 14.45
C GLY A 57 5.09 -6.54 13.08
N LEU A 58 5.95 -7.56 13.07
CA LEU A 58 6.33 -8.25 11.85
C LEU A 58 5.16 -9.04 11.25
N THR A 59 4.29 -9.66 12.08
CA THR A 59 3.05 -10.29 11.62
C THR A 59 2.16 -9.27 10.90
N ILE A 60 1.94 -8.09 11.49
CA ILE A 60 1.16 -7.01 10.88
C ILE A 60 1.78 -6.56 9.56
N LEU A 61 3.11 -6.43 9.49
CA LEU A 61 3.81 -6.06 8.25
C LEU A 61 3.53 -7.08 7.14
N VAL A 62 3.61 -8.38 7.46
CA VAL A 62 3.32 -9.46 6.52
C VAL A 62 1.86 -9.45 6.08
N GLU A 63 0.91 -9.29 7.01
CA GLU A 63 -0.53 -9.23 6.73
C GLU A 63 -0.89 -8.09 5.78
N VAL A 64 -0.32 -6.89 6.01
CA VAL A 64 -0.55 -5.73 5.14
C VAL A 64 -0.08 -6.03 3.72
N ILE A 65 1.13 -6.58 3.55
CA ILE A 65 1.67 -6.90 2.23
C ILE A 65 0.87 -8.01 1.56
N ALA A 66 0.46 -9.03 2.31
CA ALA A 66 -0.34 -10.15 1.81
C ALA A 66 -1.77 -9.75 1.41
N SER A 67 -2.32 -8.67 1.97
CA SER A 67 -3.65 -8.16 1.62
C SER A 67 -3.73 -7.46 0.26
N LEU A 68 -2.59 -7.16 -0.38
CA LEU A 68 -2.55 -6.48 -1.66
C LEU A 68 -2.93 -7.44 -2.80
N THR A 69 -4.08 -7.22 -3.43
CA THR A 69 -4.65 -8.09 -4.48
C THR A 69 -4.04 -7.82 -5.85
N GLY A 70 -2.73 -8.04 -5.99
CA GLY A 70 -2.01 -7.72 -7.21
C GLY A 70 -0.53 -8.08 -7.17
N SER A 71 0.21 -7.67 -8.20
CA SER A 71 1.66 -7.83 -8.17
C SER A 71 2.28 -6.84 -7.20
N VAL A 72 3.09 -7.32 -6.25
CA VAL A 72 3.77 -6.47 -5.26
C VAL A 72 5.26 -6.48 -5.53
N ARG A 73 5.86 -5.29 -5.68
CA ARG A 73 7.32 -5.12 -5.68
C ARG A 73 7.75 -4.52 -4.37
N ILE A 74 8.73 -5.15 -3.73
CA ILE A 74 9.20 -4.75 -2.40
C ILE A 74 10.66 -4.31 -2.51
N ALA A 75 10.94 -3.10 -2.05
CA ALA A 75 12.29 -2.61 -1.79
C ALA A 75 12.49 -2.53 -0.27
N ILE A 76 13.61 -3.06 0.22
CA ILE A 76 13.95 -3.06 1.64
C ILE A 76 15.33 -2.43 1.78
N GLU A 77 15.42 -1.33 2.52
CA GLU A 77 16.70 -0.82 2.98
C GLU A 77 17.28 -1.78 4.02
N ARG A 78 18.54 -2.19 3.85
CA ARG A 78 19.29 -2.95 4.85
C ARG A 78 20.61 -2.26 5.12
N ALA A 79 20.93 -2.09 6.41
CA ALA A 79 22.26 -1.70 6.87
C ALA A 79 23.27 -2.83 6.69
#